data_AF-A0A930LT92-F1
#
_entry.id   AF-A0A930LT92-F1
#
_cell.length_a   1.000
_cell.length_b   1.000
_cell.length_c   1.000
_cell.angle_alpha   90.00
_cell.angle_beta   90.00
_cell.angle_gamma   90.00
#
_symmetry.space_group_name_H-M   'P 1'
#
loop_
_entity.id
_entity.type
_entity.pdbx_description
1 polymer ?
#
loop_
_entity_poly.entity_id
_entity_poly.type
_entity_poly.pdbx_seq_one_letter_code
_entity_poly.pdbx_strand_id
1 'polypeptide(L)'
;MYTISPYLAEFLGTLIMCTIGCGVIANVELRRSKGHGDNFFTIAFGWGFAVTFGVYASHAYSGGHLNPARDFGPRLMHALLPIHDKGSSRWFYAWVPICGPIAGGFMGGAFFKLYYEGQVSPWLFVSTALAVVVLLFAWWANSHLYRAPSAEVIPEFEDTHATAAARAATYTPTGPMPVLLPEEVKANRSTRVVNRVTEDE
;
A
#
# COMPACT_ATOMS: atom_id res chain seq x y z
N MET A 1 -15.97 -10.73 -18.88
CA MET A 1 -15.74 -9.36 -18.39
C MET A 1 -14.23 -9.17 -18.33
N TYR A 2 -13.64 -8.22 -19.07
CA TYR A 2 -12.18 -8.01 -19.02
C TYR A 2 -11.82 -7.33 -17.70
N THR A 3 -11.33 -8.10 -16.73
CA THR A 3 -10.77 -7.55 -15.49
C THR A 3 -9.37 -7.02 -15.76
N ILE A 4 -9.15 -5.71 -15.52
CA ILE A 4 -7.81 -5.11 -15.56
C ILE A 4 -6.88 -5.87 -14.60
N SER A 5 -5.62 -6.12 -15.02
CA SER A 5 -4.66 -6.80 -14.16
C SER A 5 -4.27 -5.89 -12.98
N PRO A 6 -4.12 -6.42 -11.75
CA PRO A 6 -3.70 -5.63 -10.60
C PRO A 6 -2.35 -4.93 -10.83
N TYR A 7 -1.48 -5.54 -11.64
CA TYR A 7 -0.21 -4.95 -12.07
C TYR A 7 -0.39 -3.68 -12.88
N LEU A 8 -1.27 -3.73 -13.89
CA LEU A 8 -1.55 -2.59 -14.74
C LEU A 8 -2.18 -1.46 -13.91
N ALA A 9 -3.03 -1.80 -12.94
CA ALA A 9 -3.62 -0.83 -12.02
C ALA A 9 -2.56 -0.12 -11.16
N GLU A 10 -1.64 -0.86 -10.52
CA GLU A 10 -0.54 -0.28 -9.74
C GLU A 10 0.40 0.58 -10.62
N PHE A 11 0.72 0.12 -11.83
CA PHE A 11 1.51 0.88 -12.81
C PHE A 11 0.81 2.19 -13.21
N LEU A 12 -0.44 2.12 -13.64
CA LEU A 12 -1.20 3.28 -14.11
C LEU A 12 -1.48 4.27 -12.98
N GLY A 13 -1.86 3.78 -11.79
CA GLY A 13 -2.07 4.65 -10.64
C GLY A 13 -0.80 5.39 -10.24
N THR A 14 0.36 4.73 -10.30
CA THR A 14 1.65 5.36 -9.97
C THR A 14 2.07 6.33 -11.07
N LEU A 15 1.83 5.99 -12.33
CA LEU A 15 2.07 6.89 -13.47
C LEU A 15 1.23 8.18 -13.34
N ILE A 16 -0.06 8.07 -13.01
CA ILE A 16 -0.94 9.22 -12.78
C ILE A 16 -0.42 10.07 -11.61
N MET A 17 -0.11 9.45 -10.48
CA MET A 17 0.44 10.14 -9.32
C MET A 17 1.76 10.87 -9.66
N CYS A 18 2.70 10.21 -10.33
CA CYS A 18 4.00 10.81 -10.68
C CYS A 18 3.85 11.92 -11.72
N THR A 19 3.03 11.75 -12.75
CA THR A 19 2.84 12.78 -13.79
C THR A 19 2.21 14.04 -13.21
N ILE A 20 1.18 13.91 -12.37
CA ILE A 20 0.54 15.05 -11.71
C ILE A 20 1.48 15.65 -10.65
N GLY A 21 2.08 14.84 -9.78
CA GLY A 21 2.97 15.31 -8.72
C GLY A 21 4.21 16.05 -9.25
N CYS A 22 4.88 15.49 -10.27
CA CYS A 22 5.97 16.17 -10.95
C CYS A 22 5.47 17.42 -11.70
N GLY A 23 4.25 17.40 -12.25
CA GLY A 23 3.65 18.57 -12.90
C GLY A 23 3.37 19.73 -11.93
N VAL A 24 2.98 19.43 -10.69
CA VAL A 24 2.86 20.42 -9.61
C VAL A 24 4.21 21.06 -9.30
N ILE A 25 5.27 20.26 -9.19
CA ILE A 25 6.64 20.77 -8.98
C ILE A 25 7.07 21.62 -10.18
N ALA A 26 6.84 21.15 -11.40
CA ALA A 26 7.13 21.92 -12.61
C ALA A 26 6.40 23.27 -12.62
N ASN A 27 5.15 23.31 -12.17
CA ASN A 27 4.36 24.53 -12.10
C ASN A 27 4.98 25.55 -11.13
N VAL A 28 5.58 25.10 -10.03
CA VAL A 28 6.19 25.99 -9.01
C VAL A 28 7.63 26.37 -9.35
N GLU A 29 8.41 25.46 -9.94
CA GLU A 29 9.86 25.65 -10.13
C GLU A 29 10.22 26.20 -11.51
N LEU A 30 9.45 25.92 -12.57
CA LEU A 30 9.81 26.39 -13.90
C LEU A 30 9.58 27.90 -14.04
N ARG A 31 10.64 28.62 -14.41
CA ARG A 31 10.66 30.09 -14.57
C ARG A 31 9.56 30.68 -15.45
N ARG A 32 9.05 29.91 -16.42
CA ARG A 32 7.99 30.35 -17.36
C ARG A 32 6.60 29.82 -17.00
N SER A 33 6.46 29.20 -15.83
CA SER A 33 5.17 28.76 -15.31
C SER A 33 4.44 29.91 -14.61
N LYS A 34 3.11 29.90 -14.67
CA LYS A 34 2.26 30.87 -13.96
C LYS A 34 2.35 30.76 -12.44
N GLY A 35 2.66 29.56 -11.93
CA GLY A 35 2.84 29.30 -10.50
C GLY A 35 4.28 29.49 -10.02
N HIS A 36 5.17 30.10 -10.82
CA HIS A 36 6.59 30.17 -10.46
C HIS A 36 6.82 30.93 -9.15
N GLY A 37 7.56 30.31 -8.22
CA GLY A 37 7.84 30.91 -6.91
C GLY A 37 6.67 30.88 -5.93
N ASP A 38 5.66 30.06 -6.19
CA ASP A 38 4.59 29.80 -5.23
C ASP A 38 5.10 29.00 -4.01
N ASN A 39 4.23 28.80 -3.03
CA ASN A 39 4.59 28.31 -1.71
C ASN A 39 4.44 26.78 -1.56
N PHE A 40 4.88 26.30 -0.41
CA PHE A 40 4.77 24.90 -0.01
C PHE A 40 3.34 24.35 -0.02
N PHE A 41 2.31 25.16 0.27
CA PHE A 41 0.93 24.67 0.29
C PHE A 41 0.48 24.17 -1.07
N THR A 42 0.84 24.87 -2.15
CA THR A 42 0.54 24.43 -3.52
C THR A 42 1.19 23.08 -3.83
N ILE A 43 2.43 22.87 -3.39
CA ILE A 43 3.13 21.59 -3.54
C ILE A 43 2.43 20.50 -2.70
N ALA A 44 2.14 20.78 -1.43
CA ALA A 44 1.55 19.82 -0.50
C ALA A 44 0.15 19.37 -0.95
N PHE A 45 -0.75 20.31 -1.26
CA PHE A 45 -2.10 20.00 -1.75
C PHE A 45 -2.05 19.36 -3.13
N GLY A 46 -1.19 19.86 -4.04
CA GLY A 46 -1.04 19.29 -5.36
C GLY A 46 -0.59 17.82 -5.32
N TRP A 47 0.38 17.49 -4.48
CA TRP A 47 0.78 16.09 -4.24
C TRP A 47 -0.30 15.28 -3.55
N GLY A 48 -1.03 15.85 -2.58
CA GLY A 48 -2.17 15.20 -1.93
C GLY A 48 -3.25 14.77 -2.92
N PHE A 49 -3.59 15.65 -3.88
CA PHE A 49 -4.52 15.31 -4.96
C PHE A 49 -3.92 14.31 -5.95
N ALA A 50 -2.64 14.43 -6.29
CA ALA A 50 -1.96 13.46 -7.16
C ALA A 50 -2.03 12.03 -6.60
N VAL A 51 -1.77 11.87 -5.31
CA VAL A 51 -1.90 10.58 -4.60
C VAL A 51 -3.36 10.13 -4.62
N THR A 52 -4.30 11.02 -4.32
CA THR A 52 -5.74 10.70 -4.29
C THR A 52 -6.22 10.16 -5.65
N PHE A 53 -5.84 10.81 -6.76
CA PHE A 53 -6.21 10.36 -8.10
C PHE A 53 -5.55 9.04 -8.47
N GLY A 54 -4.27 8.86 -8.11
CA GLY A 54 -3.57 7.58 -8.32
C GLY A 54 -4.26 6.43 -7.58
N VAL A 55 -4.68 6.66 -6.32
CA VAL A 55 -5.36 5.64 -5.51
C VAL A 55 -6.73 5.37 -6.11
N TYR A 56 -7.51 6.41 -6.42
CA TYR A 56 -8.85 6.24 -6.99
C TYR A 56 -8.83 5.45 -8.31
N ALA A 57 -7.84 5.69 -9.18
CA ALA A 57 -7.69 4.99 -10.44
C ALA A 57 -7.33 3.50 -10.31
N SER A 58 -6.63 3.12 -9.23
CA SER A 58 -6.08 1.77 -9.04
C SER A 58 -6.82 0.93 -7.98
N HIS A 59 -7.55 1.58 -7.08
CA HIS A 59 -8.14 0.98 -5.88
C HIS A 59 -9.03 -0.22 -6.20
N ALA A 60 -9.94 -0.09 -7.16
CA ALA A 60 -10.91 -1.13 -7.51
C ALA A 60 -10.26 -2.43 -8.03
N TYR A 61 -9.00 -2.37 -8.48
CA TYR A 61 -8.34 -3.50 -9.14
C TYR A 61 -7.16 -4.06 -8.33
N SER A 62 -6.46 -3.22 -7.56
CA SER A 62 -5.27 -3.63 -6.80
C SER A 62 -5.29 -3.27 -5.32
N GLY A 63 -6.29 -2.51 -4.85
CA GLY A 63 -6.28 -1.91 -3.50
C GLY A 63 -5.52 -0.59 -3.41
N GLY A 64 -4.90 -0.14 -4.50
CA GLY A 64 -4.26 1.18 -4.64
C GLY A 64 -3.05 1.36 -3.74
N HIS A 65 -2.02 0.52 -3.90
CA HIS A 65 -0.82 0.59 -3.08
C HIS A 65 0.13 1.71 -3.52
N LEU A 66 0.45 1.81 -4.81
CA LEU A 66 1.25 2.85 -5.47
C LEU A 66 2.68 3.07 -4.93
N ASN A 67 3.02 2.36 -3.87
CA ASN A 67 4.23 2.58 -3.10
C ASN A 67 4.66 1.24 -2.48
N PRO A 68 5.86 0.75 -2.82
CA PRO A 68 6.40 -0.49 -2.24
C PRO A 68 6.42 -0.49 -0.71
N ALA A 69 6.68 0.66 -0.07
CA ALA A 69 6.71 0.78 1.39
C ALA A 69 5.31 0.68 2.02
N ARG A 70 4.27 1.17 1.34
CA ARG A 70 2.87 1.08 1.81
C ARG A 70 2.40 -0.36 1.90
N ASP A 71 2.88 -1.23 1.02
CA ASP A 71 2.54 -2.66 1.03
C ASP A 71 3.51 -3.48 1.91
N PHE A 72 4.82 -3.31 1.74
CA PHE A 72 5.82 -4.17 2.35
C PHE A 72 5.82 -4.11 3.88
N GLY A 73 5.72 -2.90 4.46
CA GLY A 73 5.75 -2.71 5.91
C GLY A 73 4.64 -3.45 6.64
N PRO A 74 3.35 -3.16 6.35
CA PRO A 74 2.22 -3.89 6.92
C PRO A 74 2.27 -5.39 6.67
N ARG A 75 2.72 -5.82 5.48
CA ARG A 75 2.85 -7.24 5.12
C ARG A 75 3.90 -7.96 5.97
N LEU A 76 5.06 -7.34 6.17
CA LEU A 76 6.12 -7.86 7.01
C LEU A 76 5.64 -7.98 8.47
N MET A 77 4.98 -6.94 8.98
CA MET A 77 4.42 -6.98 10.34
C MET A 77 3.35 -8.05 10.49
N HIS A 78 2.47 -8.23 9.51
CA HIS A 78 1.47 -9.31 9.50
C HIS A 78 2.12 -10.71 9.51
N ALA A 79 3.28 -10.87 8.85
CA ALA A 79 4.04 -12.12 8.89
C ALA A 79 4.68 -12.36 10.27
N LEU A 80 5.29 -11.33 10.87
CA LEU A 80 6.05 -11.45 12.12
C LEU A 80 5.17 -11.53 13.38
N LEU A 81 4.07 -10.77 13.44
CA LEU A 81 3.26 -10.67 14.66
C LEU A 81 2.39 -11.91 14.87
N PRO A 82 2.35 -12.48 16.09
CA PRO A 82 1.44 -13.55 16.45
C PRO A 82 0.03 -12.97 16.69
N ILE A 83 -0.76 -12.89 15.62
CA ILE A 83 -2.16 -12.45 15.66
C ILE A 83 -3.05 -13.69 15.67
N HIS A 84 -3.97 -13.77 16.64
CA HIS A 84 -4.95 -14.86 16.72
C HIS A 84 -5.86 -14.85 15.47
N ASP A 85 -6.14 -16.02 14.89
CA ASP A 85 -6.96 -16.21 13.69
C ASP A 85 -6.49 -15.44 12.44
N LYS A 86 -5.17 -15.19 12.27
CA LYS A 86 -4.67 -14.49 11.09
C LYS A 86 -4.69 -15.36 9.82
N GLY A 87 -5.03 -14.73 8.69
CA GLY A 87 -4.96 -15.35 7.36
C GLY A 87 -3.52 -15.44 6.82
N SER A 88 -3.37 -15.73 5.52
CA SER A 88 -2.05 -15.72 4.88
C SER A 88 -1.55 -14.28 4.62
N SER A 89 -0.24 -14.03 4.74
CA SER A 89 0.36 -12.72 4.39
C SER A 89 0.45 -12.45 2.87
N ARG A 90 -0.18 -13.29 2.04
CA ARG A 90 -0.29 -13.14 0.57
C ARG A 90 1.05 -12.86 -0.14
N TRP A 91 2.15 -13.47 0.28
CA TRP A 91 3.51 -13.23 -0.27
C TRP A 91 3.60 -13.41 -1.78
N PHE A 92 2.81 -14.32 -2.35
CA PHE A 92 2.70 -14.51 -3.79
C PHE A 92 2.24 -13.25 -4.55
N TYR A 93 1.51 -12.33 -3.90
CA TYR A 93 1.09 -11.06 -4.49
C TYR A 93 2.09 -9.92 -4.24
N ALA A 94 3.04 -10.07 -3.30
CA ALA A 94 3.89 -8.98 -2.81
C ALA A 94 4.74 -8.31 -3.89
N TRP A 95 5.10 -9.02 -4.95
CA TRP A 95 5.86 -8.47 -6.07
C TRP A 95 5.05 -7.42 -6.87
N VAL A 96 3.70 -7.53 -6.91
CA VAL A 96 2.80 -6.64 -7.64
C VAL A 96 2.93 -5.17 -7.20
N PRO A 97 2.68 -4.82 -5.92
CA PRO A 97 2.84 -3.45 -5.41
C PRO A 97 4.30 -3.02 -5.27
N ILE A 98 5.28 -3.85 -5.65
CA ILE A 98 6.70 -3.49 -5.72
C ILE A 98 7.06 -3.12 -7.15
N CYS A 99 6.97 -4.05 -8.11
CA CYS A 99 7.43 -3.78 -9.46
C CYS A 99 6.47 -2.87 -10.25
N GLY A 100 5.17 -2.90 -9.95
CA GLY A 100 4.17 -2.03 -10.60
C GLY A 100 4.48 -0.55 -10.38
N PRO A 101 4.60 -0.09 -9.12
CA PRO A 101 4.97 1.29 -8.84
C PRO A 101 6.36 1.69 -9.32
N ILE A 102 7.36 0.79 -9.24
CA ILE A 102 8.70 1.08 -9.76
C ILE A 102 8.62 1.39 -11.27
N ALA A 103 7.95 0.55 -12.05
CA ALA A 103 7.78 0.78 -13.48
C ALA A 103 6.96 2.04 -13.78
N GLY A 104 5.89 2.29 -13.03
CA GLY A 104 5.05 3.49 -13.16
C GLY A 104 5.82 4.79 -12.87
N GLY A 105 6.65 4.77 -11.82
CA GLY A 105 7.52 5.88 -11.45
C GLY A 105 8.60 6.19 -12.49
N PHE A 106 9.26 5.15 -13.03
CA PHE A 106 10.21 5.32 -14.14
C PHE A 106 9.55 5.96 -15.36
N MET A 107 8.37 5.48 -15.76
CA MET A 107 7.62 6.05 -16.88
C MET A 107 7.18 7.49 -16.60
N GLY A 108 6.73 7.79 -15.38
CA GLY A 108 6.35 9.14 -14.97
C GLY A 108 7.52 10.14 -15.04
N GLY A 109 8.71 9.73 -14.60
CA GLY A 109 9.93 10.53 -14.73
C GLY A 109 10.36 10.73 -16.19
N ALA A 110 10.20 9.70 -17.01
CA ALA A 110 10.48 9.77 -18.45
C ALA A 110 9.53 10.75 -19.17
N PHE A 111 8.24 10.71 -18.84
CA PHE A 111 7.24 11.65 -19.33
C PHE A 111 7.59 13.08 -18.93
N PHE A 112 7.98 13.30 -17.67
CA PHE A 112 8.40 14.63 -17.20
C PHE A 112 9.58 15.18 -18.04
N LYS A 113 10.62 14.37 -18.25
CA LYS A 113 11.78 14.74 -19.07
C LYS A 113 11.38 15.10 -20.51
N LEU A 114 10.55 14.27 -21.13
CA LEU A 114 10.08 14.50 -22.50
C LEU A 114 9.24 15.77 -22.60
N TYR A 115 8.29 15.96 -21.70
CA TYR A 115 7.30 17.04 -21.77
C TYR A 115 7.89 18.41 -21.37
N TYR A 116 8.66 18.47 -20.30
CA TYR A 116 9.15 19.74 -19.75
C TYR A 116 10.53 20.15 -20.28
N GLU A 117 11.43 19.20 -20.52
CA GLU A 117 12.76 19.52 -21.06
C GLU A 117 12.80 19.45 -22.59
N GLY A 118 11.85 18.76 -23.23
CA GLY A 118 11.86 18.53 -24.67
C GLY A 118 13.03 17.67 -25.14
N GLN A 119 13.75 17.02 -24.21
CA GLN A 119 14.96 16.27 -24.50
C GLN A 119 14.64 14.80 -24.72
N VAL A 120 14.90 14.32 -25.93
CA VAL A 120 14.89 12.89 -26.25
C VAL A 120 16.23 12.29 -25.77
N SER A 121 16.30 11.99 -24.47
CA SER A 121 17.49 11.42 -23.85
C SER A 121 17.54 9.89 -24.01
N PRO A 122 18.73 9.26 -24.00
CA PRO A 122 18.85 7.79 -23.94
C PRO A 122 18.05 7.18 -22.79
N TRP A 123 17.94 7.91 -21.66
CA TRP A 123 17.19 7.49 -20.49
C TRP A 123 15.69 7.33 -20.74
N LEU A 124 15.09 8.15 -21.61
CA LEU A 124 13.70 8.01 -22.02
C LEU A 124 13.45 6.66 -22.69
N PHE A 125 14.37 6.22 -23.56
CA PHE A 125 14.25 4.93 -24.22
C PHE A 125 14.45 3.78 -23.24
N VAL A 126 15.44 3.90 -22.35
CA VAL A 126 15.71 2.87 -21.32
C VAL A 126 14.50 2.71 -20.39
N SER A 127 13.94 3.79 -19.87
CA SER A 127 12.78 3.74 -18.96
C SER A 127 11.52 3.23 -19.67
N THR A 128 11.29 3.63 -20.93
CA THR A 128 10.15 3.16 -21.73
C THR A 128 10.29 1.67 -22.04
N ALA A 129 11.48 1.23 -22.46
CA ALA A 129 11.77 -0.19 -22.73
C ALA A 129 11.61 -1.03 -21.46
N LEU A 130 12.13 -0.55 -20.33
CA LEU A 130 11.98 -1.23 -19.03
C LEU A 130 10.51 -1.35 -18.63
N ALA A 131 9.73 -0.27 -18.77
CA ALA A 131 8.30 -0.30 -18.47
C ALA A 131 7.56 -1.30 -19.37
N VAL A 132 7.87 -1.35 -20.68
CA VAL A 132 7.30 -2.34 -21.60
C VAL A 132 7.69 -3.76 -21.17
N VAL A 133 8.95 -4.02 -20.84
CA VAL A 133 9.40 -5.34 -20.36
C VAL A 133 8.65 -5.75 -19.09
N VAL A 134 8.49 -4.84 -18.12
CA VAL A 134 7.75 -5.12 -16.89
C VAL A 134 6.27 -5.37 -17.18
N LEU A 135 5.65 -4.62 -18.09
CA LEU A 135 4.25 -4.83 -18.47
C LEU A 135 4.05 -6.16 -19.21
N LEU A 136 4.98 -6.54 -20.10
CA LEU A 136 4.96 -7.83 -20.79
C LEU A 136 5.15 -8.99 -19.80
N PHE A 137 6.11 -8.85 -18.89
CA PHE A 137 6.29 -9.82 -17.81
C PHE A 137 5.07 -9.90 -16.92
N ALA A 138 4.47 -8.77 -16.54
CA ALA A 138 3.27 -8.72 -15.73
C ALA A 138 2.08 -9.37 -16.45
N TRP A 139 1.92 -9.15 -17.75
CA TRP A 139 0.91 -9.80 -18.56
C TRP A 139 1.12 -11.32 -18.62
N TRP A 140 2.36 -11.77 -18.85
CA TRP A 140 2.73 -13.18 -18.82
C TRP A 140 2.48 -13.80 -17.44
N ALA A 141 2.96 -13.16 -16.38
CA ALA A 141 2.79 -13.63 -15.01
C ALA A 141 1.32 -13.66 -14.60
N ASN A 142 0.51 -12.72 -15.07
CA ASN A 142 -0.92 -12.70 -14.85
C ASN A 142 -1.67 -13.85 -15.55
N SER A 143 -1.11 -14.38 -16.65
CA SER A 143 -1.69 -15.49 -17.40
C SER A 143 -1.14 -16.86 -16.97
N HIS A 144 0.06 -16.91 -16.38
CA HIS A 144 0.77 -18.17 -16.12
C HIS A 144 0.97 -18.47 -14.63
N LEU A 145 0.96 -17.46 -13.75
CA LEU A 145 1.08 -17.71 -12.32
C LEU A 145 -0.29 -17.96 -11.70
N TYR A 146 -0.40 -19.08 -10.97
CA TYR A 146 -1.62 -19.47 -10.27
C TYR A 146 -2.04 -18.40 -9.26
N ARG A 147 -3.21 -17.80 -9.45
CA ARG A 147 -3.82 -16.95 -8.42
C ARG A 147 -4.44 -17.85 -7.37
N ALA A 148 -3.94 -17.78 -6.13
CA ALA A 148 -4.65 -18.38 -5.01
C ALA A 148 -6.09 -17.83 -4.96
N PRO A 149 -7.13 -18.65 -4.73
CA PRO A 149 -8.52 -18.19 -4.66
C PRO A 149 -8.72 -17.05 -3.64
N SER A 150 -7.92 -17.03 -2.57
CA SER A 150 -7.88 -15.94 -1.58
C SER A 150 -7.34 -14.60 -2.11
N ALA A 151 -6.75 -14.57 -3.30
CA ALA A 151 -6.34 -13.35 -3.98
C ALA A 151 -7.41 -12.80 -4.93
N GLU A 152 -8.43 -13.60 -5.25
CA GLU A 152 -9.58 -13.26 -6.08
C GLU A 152 -10.78 -12.78 -5.27
N VAL A 153 -10.80 -13.11 -3.97
CA VAL A 153 -11.67 -12.43 -3.00
C VAL A 153 -11.17 -10.99 -2.85
N ILE A 154 -11.55 -10.13 -3.80
CA ILE A 154 -11.79 -8.72 -3.51
C ILE A 154 -12.80 -8.76 -2.37
N PRO A 155 -12.52 -8.18 -1.19
CA PRO A 155 -13.52 -8.13 -0.14
C PRO A 155 -14.77 -7.51 -0.76
N GLU A 156 -15.80 -8.34 -0.93
CA GLU A 156 -17.10 -7.91 -1.42
C GLU A 156 -17.62 -6.96 -0.37
N PHE A 157 -17.40 -5.65 -0.57
CA PHE A 157 -17.74 -4.56 0.35
C PHE A 157 -17.96 -5.09 1.77
N GLU A 158 -16.93 -5.72 2.35
CA GLU A 158 -17.12 -6.31 3.64
C GLU A 158 -17.08 -5.10 4.55
N ASP A 159 -18.28 -4.61 4.86
CA ASP A 159 -18.57 -3.47 5.70
C ASP A 159 -17.64 -3.60 6.90
N THR A 160 -16.48 -2.96 6.83
CA THR A 160 -15.41 -3.25 7.78
C THR A 160 -15.81 -2.75 9.16
N HIS A 161 -16.83 -1.89 9.19
CA HIS A 161 -17.61 -1.51 10.35
C HIS A 161 -18.65 -2.58 10.76
N ALA A 162 -19.38 -3.22 9.85
CA ALA A 162 -20.40 -4.21 10.21
C ALA A 162 -19.83 -5.58 10.57
N THR A 163 -18.77 -6.10 9.94
CA THR A 163 -18.19 -7.40 10.34
C THR A 163 -17.39 -7.29 11.64
N ALA A 164 -16.63 -6.21 11.82
CA ALA A 164 -15.93 -5.96 13.08
C ALA A 164 -16.92 -5.65 14.22
N ALA A 165 -17.97 -4.86 13.95
CA ALA A 165 -19.04 -4.63 14.93
C ALA A 165 -19.92 -5.87 15.16
N ALA A 166 -20.15 -6.72 14.16
CA ALA A 166 -20.88 -7.99 14.33
C ALA A 166 -20.05 -9.00 15.11
N ARG A 167 -18.72 -9.05 14.93
CA ARG A 167 -17.81 -9.83 15.79
C ARG A 167 -17.74 -9.27 17.22
N ALA A 168 -17.79 -7.96 17.37
CA ALA A 168 -17.91 -7.31 18.69
C ALA A 168 -19.31 -7.48 19.32
N ALA A 169 -20.37 -7.63 18.52
CA ALA A 169 -21.74 -7.82 18.99
C ALA A 169 -22.06 -9.28 19.30
N THR A 170 -21.38 -10.23 18.66
CA THR A 170 -21.41 -11.66 18.98
C THR A 170 -20.42 -12.04 20.09
N TYR A 171 -19.52 -11.14 20.46
CA TYR A 171 -18.74 -11.26 21.69
C TYR A 171 -19.68 -11.21 22.88
N THR A 172 -19.95 -12.39 23.45
CA THR A 172 -20.61 -12.53 24.73
C THR A 172 -19.54 -12.37 25.81
N PRO A 173 -19.60 -11.32 26.65
CA PRO A 173 -18.66 -11.16 27.75
C PRO A 173 -18.75 -12.42 28.64
N THR A 174 -17.63 -13.10 28.86
CA THR A 174 -17.55 -14.29 29.74
C THR A 174 -17.63 -13.93 31.24
N GLY A 175 -18.21 -12.77 31.56
CA GLY A 175 -18.36 -12.23 32.90
C GLY A 175 -18.28 -10.70 32.90
N PRO A 176 -18.63 -10.04 34.01
CA PRO A 176 -18.36 -8.61 34.17
C PRO A 176 -16.86 -8.34 34.02
N MET A 177 -16.51 -7.20 33.41
CA MET A 177 -15.12 -6.77 33.28
C MET A 177 -14.50 -6.75 34.70
N PRO A 178 -13.44 -7.54 34.99
CA PRO A 178 -12.88 -7.59 36.33
C PRO A 178 -12.31 -6.22 36.66
N VAL A 179 -12.93 -5.53 37.61
CA VAL A 179 -12.40 -4.31 38.20
C VAL A 179 -11.25 -4.75 39.10
N LEU A 180 -10.05 -4.81 38.52
CA LEU A 180 -8.85 -5.15 39.27
C LEU A 180 -8.59 -4.05 40.28
N LEU A 181 -8.95 -4.31 41.54
CA LEU A 181 -8.64 -3.39 42.62
C LEU A 181 -7.12 -3.34 42.81
N PRO A 182 -6.53 -2.20 43.21
CA PRO A 182 -5.08 -2.05 43.32
C PRO A 182 -4.38 -3.12 44.19
N GLU A 183 -5.11 -3.70 45.14
CA GLU A 183 -4.64 -4.75 46.04
C GLU A 183 -4.52 -6.11 45.33
N GLU A 184 -5.44 -6.45 44.41
CA GLU A 184 -5.41 -7.71 43.66
C GLU A 184 -4.27 -7.75 42.65
N VAL A 185 -3.90 -6.60 42.07
CA VAL A 185 -2.74 -6.47 41.17
C VAL A 185 -1.42 -6.72 41.92
N LYS A 186 -1.33 -6.31 43.20
CA LYS A 186 -0.16 -6.58 44.05
C LYS A 186 -0.08 -8.05 44.48
N ALA A 187 -1.22 -8.64 44.87
CA ALA A 187 -1.30 -10.05 45.21
C ALA A 187 -0.86 -10.93 44.03
N ASN A 188 -1.40 -10.68 42.83
CA ASN A 188 -1.11 -11.48 41.63
C ASN A 188 0.32 -11.29 41.08
N ARG A 189 0.96 -10.14 41.35
CA ARG A 189 2.40 -9.96 41.09
C ARG A 189 3.26 -10.76 42.07
N SER A 190 2.88 -10.82 43.34
CA SER A 190 3.65 -11.56 44.34
C SER A 190 3.60 -13.08 44.11
N THR A 191 2.45 -13.65 43.75
CA THR A 191 2.32 -15.09 43.43
C THR A 191 3.04 -15.47 42.14
N ARG A 192 3.05 -14.60 41.12
CA ARG A 192 3.83 -14.85 39.89
C ARG A 192 5.34 -14.76 40.09
N VAL A 193 5.81 -13.96 41.04
CA VAL A 193 7.25 -13.87 41.37
C VAL A 193 7.67 -15.06 42.24
N VAL A 194 6.85 -15.48 43.21
CA VAL A 194 7.15 -16.64 44.05
C VAL A 194 7.20 -17.94 43.24
N ASN A 195 6.24 -18.18 42.35
CA ASN A 195 6.24 -19.40 41.52
C ASN A 195 7.38 -19.44 40.49
N ARG A 196 7.92 -18.28 40.08
CA ARG A 196 9.05 -18.23 39.15
C ARG A 196 10.38 -18.50 39.85
N VAL A 197 10.48 -18.29 41.17
CA VAL A 197 11.70 -18.57 41.94
C VAL A 197 11.78 -20.06 42.33
N THR A 198 10.64 -20.76 42.43
CA THR A 198 10.60 -22.18 42.80
C THR A 198 10.68 -23.16 41.62
N GLU A 199 10.64 -22.68 40.38
CA GLU A 199 10.71 -23.52 39.17
C GLU A 199 12.11 -23.56 38.53
N ASP A 200 13.08 -22.81 39.06
CA ASP A 200 14.46 -22.70 38.55
C ASP A 200 15.53 -23.34 39.48
N GLU A 201 15.18 -24.34 40.30
CA GLU A 201 16.12 -25.27 40.99
C GLU A 201 15.85 -26.72 40.61
#